data_AF-A0A3D1CF00-F1
#
_entry.id   AF-A0A3D1CF00-F1
#
_cell.length_a   1.000
_cell.length_b   1.000
_cell.length_c   1.000
_cell.angle_alpha   90.00
_cell.angle_beta   90.00
_cell.angle_gamma   90.00
#
_symmetry.space_group_name_H-M   'P 1'
#
loop_
_entity.id
_entity.type
_entity.pdbx_description
1 polymer ?
#
loop_
_entity_poly.entity_id
_entity_poly.type
_entity_poly.pdbx_seq_one_letter_code
_entity_poly.pdbx_strand_id
1 'polypeptide(L)'
;AYPLPWMHHAAPEEFKDLFMMMRESAKATPAYLTLMVLSTLLAAFGLFANSIPVVIGAMILAPLMGPIISMSLGTLRQDENLMIDSGRSIAIGTGLALLCAMLIAWFIPLNHINSEIAARISPTLLDLGVAVVSGIAGAYAHARAEVAKSLAGVAIAVALVPPLAVAGIGLG
;
A
#
# COMPACT_ATOMS: atom_id res chain seq x y z
N ALA A 1 -10.87 -41.07 -8.41
CA ALA A 1 -10.28 -39.73 -8.24
C ALA A 1 -11.04 -38.78 -9.16
N TYR A 2 -11.85 -37.88 -8.63
CA TYR A 2 -12.55 -36.89 -9.45
C TYR A 2 -11.54 -35.86 -9.96
N PRO A 3 -11.53 -35.52 -11.27
CA PRO A 3 -10.67 -34.46 -11.78
C PRO A 3 -11.11 -33.14 -11.13
N LEU A 4 -10.17 -32.47 -10.46
CA LEU A 4 -10.40 -31.14 -9.91
C LEU A 4 -10.81 -30.21 -11.06
N PRO A 5 -11.96 -29.51 -10.97
CA PRO A 5 -12.42 -28.64 -12.04
C PRO A 5 -11.43 -27.49 -12.23
N TRP A 6 -11.00 -27.29 -13.48
CA TRP A 6 -9.97 -26.31 -13.88
C TRP A 6 -10.37 -24.86 -13.61
N MET A 7 -11.67 -24.59 -13.42
CA MET A 7 -12.25 -23.28 -13.13
C MET A 7 -13.16 -23.39 -11.91
N HIS A 8 -12.62 -23.12 -10.72
CA HIS A 8 -13.43 -22.94 -9.51
C HIS A 8 -14.25 -21.66 -9.69
N HIS A 9 -15.53 -21.80 -10.02
CA HIS A 9 -16.45 -20.66 -10.04
C HIS A 9 -16.66 -20.23 -8.59
N ALA A 10 -16.26 -19.01 -8.26
CA ALA A 10 -16.47 -18.46 -6.92
C ALA A 10 -17.95 -18.55 -6.57
N ALA A 11 -18.26 -19.05 -5.37
CA ALA A 11 -19.63 -19.08 -4.93
C ALA A 11 -20.18 -17.64 -4.86
N PRO A 12 -21.48 -17.40 -5.14
CA PRO A 12 -22.07 -16.08 -5.05
C PRO A 12 -21.86 -15.39 -3.69
N GLU A 13 -21.72 -16.20 -2.62
CA GLU A 13 -21.44 -15.75 -1.26
C GLU A 13 -19.99 -15.23 -1.10
N GLU A 14 -18.99 -15.96 -1.61
CA GLU A 14 -17.58 -15.53 -1.58
C GLU A 14 -17.39 -14.19 -2.31
N PHE A 15 -18.08 -14.01 -3.44
CA PHE A 15 -18.04 -12.77 -4.18
C PHE A 15 -18.66 -11.60 -3.40
N LYS A 16 -19.77 -11.86 -2.71
CA LYS A 16 -20.44 -10.85 -1.88
C LYS A 16 -19.56 -10.45 -0.69
N ASP A 17 -18.93 -11.41 -0.02
CA ASP A 17 -18.07 -11.16 1.13
C ASP A 17 -16.82 -10.37 0.74
N LEU A 18 -16.17 -10.75 -0.38
CA LEU A 18 -15.06 -10.00 -0.94
C LEU A 18 -15.47 -8.55 -1.25
N PHE A 19 -16.62 -8.36 -1.90
CA PHE A 19 -17.11 -7.03 -2.24
C PHE A 19 -17.39 -6.17 -1.00
N MET A 20 -17.99 -6.74 0.05
CA MET A 20 -18.27 -6.03 1.30
C MET A 20 -16.97 -5.64 2.01
N MET A 21 -15.99 -6.54 2.08
CA MET A 21 -14.66 -6.27 2.66
C MET A 21 -13.94 -5.14 1.92
N MET A 22 -14.00 -5.13 0.59
CA MET A 22 -13.37 -4.08 -0.23
C MET A 22 -14.09 -2.74 -0.06
N ARG A 23 -15.41 -2.73 0.04
CA ARG A 23 -16.17 -1.50 0.30
C ARG A 23 -15.87 -0.92 1.67
N GLU A 24 -15.62 -1.74 2.68
CA GLU A 24 -15.18 -1.29 3.99
C GLU A 24 -13.75 -0.74 3.96
N SER A 25 -12.86 -1.42 3.23
CA SER A 25 -11.46 -1.00 3.01
C SER A 25 -11.31 0.29 2.18
N ALA A 26 -12.36 0.71 1.47
CA ALA A 26 -12.38 1.93 0.68
C ALA A 26 -12.46 3.21 1.54
N LYS A 27 -12.87 3.11 2.81
CA LYS A 27 -13.13 4.27 3.67
C LYS A 27 -11.91 4.63 4.51
N ALA A 28 -11.63 5.92 4.62
CA ALA A 28 -10.61 6.47 5.52
C ALA A 28 -11.10 6.41 6.98
N THR A 29 -11.05 5.21 7.56
CA THR A 29 -11.40 5.00 8.97
C THR A 29 -10.36 5.63 9.90
N PRO A 30 -10.71 5.92 11.17
CA PRO A 30 -9.74 6.40 12.15
C PRO A 30 -8.55 5.45 12.31
N ALA A 31 -8.79 4.13 12.27
CA ALA A 31 -7.73 3.12 12.30
C ALA A 31 -6.80 3.19 11.07
N TYR A 32 -7.35 3.43 9.88
CA TYR A 32 -6.55 3.66 8.68
C TYR A 32 -5.63 4.88 8.85
N LEU A 33 -6.18 6.00 9.35
CA LEU A 33 -5.41 7.23 9.54
C LEU A 33 -4.31 7.06 10.60
N THR A 34 -4.60 6.40 11.72
CA THR A 34 -3.59 6.16 12.76
C THR A 34 -2.46 5.25 12.26
N LEU A 35 -2.79 4.17 11.55
CA LEU A 35 -1.79 3.28 10.96
C LEU A 35 -0.98 3.99 9.87
N MET A 36 -1.59 4.89 9.09
CA MET A 36 -0.87 5.72 8.12
C MET A 36 0.14 6.65 8.79
N VAL A 37 -0.23 7.32 9.87
CA VAL A 37 0.70 8.17 10.63
C VAL A 37 1.83 7.32 11.21
N LEU A 38 1.51 6.23 11.92
CA LEU A 38 2.50 5.37 12.56
C LEU A 38 3.48 4.74 11.56
N SER A 39 2.98 4.23 10.43
CA SER A 39 3.83 3.68 9.36
C SER A 39 4.71 4.75 8.74
N THR A 40 4.21 5.96 8.54
CA THR A 40 5.01 7.07 8.01
C THR A 40 6.11 7.50 8.98
N LEU A 41 5.78 7.64 10.28
CA LEU A 41 6.78 7.94 11.32
C LEU A 41 7.88 6.86 11.36
N LEU A 42 7.48 5.59 11.32
CA LEU A 42 8.40 4.46 11.32
C LEU A 42 9.28 4.43 10.06
N ALA A 43 8.70 4.71 8.88
CA ALA A 43 9.43 4.81 7.63
C ALA A 43 10.44 5.96 7.67
N ALA A 44 10.02 7.13 8.14
CA ALA A 44 10.92 8.27 8.32
C ALA A 44 12.08 7.89 9.24
N PHE A 45 11.82 7.45 10.47
CA PHE A 45 12.88 7.04 11.40
C PHE A 45 13.78 5.93 10.84
N GLY A 46 13.21 4.97 10.10
CA GLY A 46 13.98 3.94 9.40
C GLY A 46 14.93 4.51 8.35
N LEU A 47 14.49 5.50 7.58
CA LEU A 47 15.32 6.21 6.60
C LEU A 47 16.41 7.05 7.28
N PHE A 48 16.06 7.78 8.34
CA PHE A 48 17.02 8.55 9.15
C PHE A 48 18.09 7.64 9.77
N ALA A 49 17.70 6.47 10.27
CA ALA A 49 18.60 5.49 10.87
C ALA A 49 19.32 4.57 9.87
N ASN A 50 19.09 4.73 8.56
CA ASN A 50 19.59 3.85 7.50
C ASN A 50 19.26 2.36 7.70
N SER A 51 18.08 2.05 8.24
CA SER A 51 17.74 0.69 8.68
C SER A 51 16.66 0.05 7.81
N ILE A 52 17.10 -0.79 6.86
CA ILE A 52 16.20 -1.57 5.99
C ILE A 52 15.13 -2.34 6.77
N PRO A 53 15.43 -3.05 7.88
CA PRO A 53 14.41 -3.78 8.63
C PRO A 53 13.29 -2.89 9.17
N VAL A 54 13.62 -1.68 9.62
CA VAL A 54 12.63 -0.71 10.13
C VAL A 54 11.77 -0.18 8.99
N VAL A 55 12.39 0.12 7.84
CA VAL A 55 11.68 0.55 6.64
C VAL A 55 10.72 -0.54 6.15
N ILE A 56 11.14 -1.81 6.15
CA ILE A 56 10.27 -2.94 5.80
C ILE A 56 9.13 -3.09 6.81
N GLY A 57 9.42 -2.94 8.12
CA GLY A 57 8.38 -2.94 9.15
C GLY A 57 7.30 -1.88 8.91
N ALA A 58 7.70 -0.69 8.45
CA ALA A 58 6.77 0.37 8.07
C ALA A 58 5.90 0.00 6.85
N MET A 59 6.46 -0.72 5.87
CA MET A 59 5.72 -1.20 4.69
C MET A 59 4.61 -2.19 5.08
N ILE A 60 4.89 -3.08 6.03
CA ILE A 60 3.92 -4.09 6.49
C ILE A 60 2.78 -3.45 7.28
N LEU A 61 3.06 -2.40 8.04
CA LEU A 61 2.06 -1.68 8.84
C LEU A 61 1.10 -0.83 7.98
N ALA A 62 1.54 -0.42 6.80
CA ALA A 62 0.84 0.53 5.96
C ALA A 62 -0.48 -0.02 5.40
N PRO A 63 -1.64 0.63 5.65
CA PRO A 63 -2.94 0.13 5.21
C PRO A 63 -3.34 0.55 3.78
N LEU A 64 -2.42 1.10 2.96
CA LEU A 64 -2.72 1.63 1.62
C LEU A 64 -3.23 0.59 0.62
N MET A 65 -2.86 -0.68 0.78
CA MET A 65 -3.28 -1.78 -0.09
C MET A 65 -4.81 -1.89 -0.20
N GLY A 66 -5.54 -1.72 0.91
CA GLY A 66 -7.00 -1.83 0.94
C GLY A 66 -7.68 -0.87 -0.05
N PRO A 67 -7.54 0.46 0.15
CA PRO A 67 -8.11 1.46 -0.76
C PRO A 67 -7.67 1.31 -2.23
N ILE A 68 -6.43 0.92 -2.51
CA ILE A 68 -5.93 0.75 -3.89
C ILE A 68 -6.68 -0.37 -4.63
N ILE A 69 -6.89 -1.49 -3.95
CA ILE A 69 -7.58 -2.64 -4.54
C ILE A 69 -9.08 -2.34 -4.61
N SER A 70 -9.66 -1.66 -3.62
CA SER A 70 -11.04 -1.18 -3.66
C SER A 70 -11.30 -0.22 -4.81
N MET A 71 -10.36 0.68 -5.11
CA MET A 71 -10.42 1.56 -6.28
C MET A 71 -10.43 0.75 -7.58
N SER A 72 -9.53 -0.24 -7.69
CA SER A 72 -9.44 -1.13 -8.85
C SER A 72 -10.75 -1.91 -9.08
N LEU A 73 -11.39 -2.39 -8.00
CA LEU A 73 -12.70 -3.03 -8.06
C LEU A 73 -13.80 -2.05 -8.50
N GLY A 74 -13.81 -0.83 -7.95
CA GLY A 74 -14.75 0.22 -8.35
C GLY A 74 -14.66 0.53 -9.84
N THR A 75 -13.46 0.59 -10.40
CA THR A 75 -13.22 0.76 -11.84
C THR A 75 -13.74 -0.42 -12.65
N LEU A 76 -13.46 -1.66 -12.23
CA LEU A 76 -13.94 -2.87 -12.91
C LEU A 76 -15.47 -3.00 -12.91
N ARG A 77 -16.11 -2.55 -11.83
CA ARG A 77 -17.57 -2.63 -11.66
C ARG A 77 -18.31 -1.38 -12.11
N GLN A 78 -17.60 -0.36 -12.58
CA GLN A 78 -18.11 0.98 -12.86
C GLN A 78 -18.94 1.57 -11.70
N ASP A 79 -18.53 1.30 -10.46
CA ASP A 79 -19.15 1.88 -9.26
C ASP A 79 -18.45 3.19 -8.91
N GLU A 80 -19.04 4.30 -9.37
CA GLU A 80 -18.49 5.64 -9.17
C GLU A 80 -18.34 5.99 -7.69
N ASN A 81 -19.25 5.55 -6.83
CA ASN A 81 -19.19 5.84 -5.39
C ASN A 81 -17.97 5.15 -4.77
N LEU A 82 -17.76 3.87 -5.10
CA LEU A 82 -16.61 3.10 -4.59
C LEU A 82 -15.28 3.68 -5.10
N MET A 83 -15.25 4.12 -6.36
CA MET A 83 -14.07 4.76 -6.96
C MET A 83 -13.74 6.09 -6.29
N ILE A 84 -14.74 6.94 -6.05
CA ILE A 84 -14.55 8.25 -5.38
C ILE A 84 -14.15 8.07 -3.93
N ASP A 85 -14.81 7.17 -3.18
CA ASP A 85 -14.51 6.92 -1.77
C ASP A 85 -13.08 6.38 -1.60
N SER A 86 -12.70 5.40 -2.42
CA SER A 86 -11.35 4.82 -2.39
C SER A 86 -10.29 5.86 -2.80
N GLY A 87 -10.56 6.63 -3.86
CA GLY A 87 -9.67 7.69 -4.32
C GLY A 87 -9.46 8.79 -3.28
N ARG A 88 -10.53 9.19 -2.57
CA ARG A 88 -10.45 10.12 -1.43
C ARG A 88 -9.60 9.54 -0.30
N SER A 89 -9.78 8.26 0.05
CA SER A 89 -8.99 7.62 1.11
C SER A 89 -7.50 7.52 0.76
N ILE A 90 -7.18 7.23 -0.50
CA ILE A 90 -5.79 7.26 -0.99
C ILE A 90 -5.23 8.67 -0.91
N ALA A 91 -5.98 9.68 -1.38
CA ALA A 91 -5.54 11.08 -1.35
C ALA A 91 -5.31 11.60 0.08
N ILE A 92 -6.24 11.32 1.01
CA ILE A 92 -6.11 11.69 2.42
C ILE A 92 -4.92 10.97 3.06
N GLY A 93 -4.78 9.66 2.85
CA GLY A 93 -3.66 8.89 3.39
C GLY A 93 -2.31 9.37 2.86
N THR A 94 -2.23 9.64 1.56
CA THR A 94 -1.02 10.16 0.90
C THR A 94 -0.67 11.56 1.40
N GLY A 95 -1.66 12.46 1.47
CA GLY A 95 -1.46 13.81 2.00
C GLY A 95 -1.03 13.79 3.47
N LEU A 96 -1.60 12.91 4.28
CA LEU A 96 -1.22 12.73 5.68
C LEU A 96 0.21 12.21 5.82
N ALA A 97 0.60 11.22 5.01
CA ALA A 97 1.96 10.68 5.00
C ALA A 97 2.98 11.77 4.60
N LEU A 98 2.69 12.53 3.53
CA LEU A 98 3.55 13.63 3.09
C LEU A 98 3.70 14.70 4.17
N LEU A 99 2.58 15.12 4.77
CA LEU A 99 2.58 16.15 5.81
C LEU A 99 3.35 15.68 7.06
N CYS A 100 3.13 14.44 7.52
CA CYS A 100 3.85 13.89 8.66
C CYS A 100 5.36 13.78 8.38
N ALA A 101 5.76 13.28 7.21
CA ALA A 101 7.17 13.17 6.83
C ALA A 101 7.83 14.56 6.70
N MET A 102 7.13 15.53 6.13
CA MET A 102 7.58 16.93 6.02
C MET A 102 7.78 17.56 7.39
N LEU A 103 6.84 17.38 8.32
CA LEU A 103 6.98 17.88 9.69
C LEU A 103 8.21 17.27 10.39
N ILE A 104 8.45 15.97 10.25
CA ILE A 104 9.63 15.32 10.82
C ILE A 104 10.92 15.88 10.22
N ALA A 105 10.97 16.04 8.90
CA ALA A 105 12.14 16.59 8.21
C ALA A 105 12.47 18.02 8.65
N TRP A 106 11.44 18.83 8.90
CA TRP A 106 11.62 20.17 9.46
C TRP A 106 12.25 20.11 10.87
N PHE A 107 11.80 19.20 11.72
CA PHE A 107 12.35 19.04 13.07
C PHE A 107 13.75 18.39 13.08
N ILE A 108 14.02 17.50 12.13
CA ILE A 108 15.26 16.74 12.01
C ILE A 108 15.80 16.90 10.58
N PRO A 109 16.54 17.98 10.29
CA PRO A 109 17.09 18.19 8.96
C PRO A 109 18.14 17.11 8.63
N LEU A 110 17.91 16.37 7.54
CA LEU A 110 18.90 15.46 6.98
C LEU A 110 19.98 16.26 6.27
N ASN A 111 21.20 16.24 6.81
CA ASN A 111 22.32 16.90 6.14
C ASN A 111 22.89 16.10 4.96
N HIS A 112 22.71 14.76 4.91
CA HIS A 112 23.28 13.90 3.87
C HIS A 112 22.25 12.89 3.34
N ILE A 113 22.21 12.73 2.02
CA ILE A 113 21.39 11.72 1.32
C ILE A 113 21.95 10.34 1.65
N ASN A 114 21.12 9.49 2.23
CA ASN A 114 21.51 8.14 2.60
C ASN A 114 21.32 7.14 1.44
N SER A 115 21.97 5.97 1.53
CA SER A 115 21.84 4.90 0.52
C SER A 115 20.38 4.46 0.33
N GLU A 116 19.61 4.37 1.40
CA GLU A 116 18.19 4.00 1.35
C GLU A 116 17.30 5.06 0.70
N ILE A 117 17.69 6.34 0.82
CA ILE A 117 16.97 7.45 0.19
C ILE A 117 17.31 7.47 -1.30
N ALA A 118 18.60 7.38 -1.65
CA ALA A 118 19.08 7.34 -3.03
C ALA A 118 18.44 6.18 -3.83
N ALA A 119 18.32 4.99 -3.21
CA ALA A 119 17.69 3.83 -3.81
C ALA A 119 16.21 4.03 -4.18
N ARG A 120 15.52 4.99 -3.56
CA ARG A 120 14.10 5.28 -3.81
C ARG A 120 13.83 6.48 -4.70
N ILE A 121 14.88 7.24 -5.08
CA ILE A 121 14.78 8.41 -5.96
C ILE A 121 14.94 8.02 -7.44
N SER A 122 15.60 6.90 -7.74
CA SER A 122 15.91 6.49 -9.12
C SER A 122 15.18 5.19 -9.51
N PRO A 123 13.85 5.23 -9.74
CA PRO A 123 13.12 4.06 -10.23
C PRO A 123 13.56 3.71 -11.65
N THR A 124 13.62 2.43 -11.95
CA THR A 124 14.01 1.86 -13.24
C THR A 124 12.82 1.18 -13.93
N LEU A 125 12.96 0.86 -15.21
CA LEU A 125 11.95 0.09 -15.95
C LEU A 125 11.72 -1.31 -15.35
N LEU A 126 12.73 -1.87 -14.69
CA LEU A 126 12.61 -3.15 -13.99
C LEU A 126 11.66 -3.02 -12.78
N ASP A 127 11.72 -1.91 -12.05
CA ASP A 127 10.83 -1.64 -10.91
C ASP A 127 9.37 -1.53 -11.36
N LEU A 128 9.13 -0.97 -12.56
CA LEU A 128 7.80 -0.96 -13.16
C LEU A 128 7.32 -2.38 -13.48
N GLY A 129 8.18 -3.22 -14.04
CA GLY A 129 7.87 -4.63 -14.30
C GLY A 129 7.55 -5.39 -13.01
N VAL A 130 8.33 -5.18 -11.94
CA VAL A 130 8.06 -5.73 -10.61
C VAL A 130 6.72 -5.25 -10.08
N ALA A 131 6.42 -3.94 -10.17
CA ALA A 131 5.15 -3.38 -9.72
C ALA A 131 3.94 -4.01 -10.43
N VAL A 132 4.01 -4.25 -11.74
CA VAL A 132 2.94 -4.90 -12.51
C VAL A 132 2.74 -6.35 -12.05
N VAL A 133 3.81 -7.14 -11.96
CA VAL A 133 3.74 -8.56 -11.57
C VAL A 133 3.23 -8.68 -10.12
N SER A 134 3.75 -7.84 -9.22
CA SER A 134 3.30 -7.78 -7.83
C SER A 134 1.84 -7.34 -7.73
N GLY A 135 1.38 -6.38 -8.53
CA GLY A 135 -0.04 -5.99 -8.57
C GLY A 135 -0.97 -7.16 -8.93
N ILE A 136 -0.59 -7.94 -9.95
CA ILE A 136 -1.33 -9.16 -10.34
C ILE A 136 -1.31 -10.19 -9.21
N ALA A 137 -0.15 -10.43 -8.61
CA ALA A 137 -0.01 -11.34 -7.47
C ALA A 137 -0.85 -10.90 -6.27
N GLY A 138 -0.92 -9.60 -6.00
CA GLY A 138 -1.73 -8.99 -4.94
C GLY A 138 -3.22 -9.19 -5.20
N ALA A 139 -3.69 -8.91 -6.41
CA ALA A 139 -5.08 -9.16 -6.80
C ALA A 139 -5.45 -10.64 -6.65
N TYR A 140 -4.57 -11.55 -7.08
CA TYR A 140 -4.79 -13.00 -6.94
C TYR A 140 -4.81 -13.44 -5.47
N ALA A 141 -3.87 -12.95 -4.65
CA ALA A 141 -3.79 -13.28 -3.24
C ALA A 141 -4.96 -12.70 -2.42
N HIS A 142 -5.48 -11.53 -2.80
CA HIS A 142 -6.69 -10.96 -2.19
C HIS A 142 -7.97 -11.70 -2.58
N ALA A 143 -8.02 -12.25 -3.80
CA ALA A 143 -9.17 -13.03 -4.26
C ALA A 143 -9.25 -14.44 -3.64
N ARG A 144 -8.15 -14.96 -3.06
CA ARG A 144 -8.11 -16.29 -2.45
C ARG A 144 -7.62 -16.25 -1.01
N ALA A 145 -8.53 -16.50 -0.06
CA ALA A 145 -8.26 -16.51 1.38
C ALA A 145 -7.11 -17.45 1.79
N GLU A 146 -6.91 -18.58 1.09
CA GLU A 146 -5.80 -19.52 1.36
C GLU A 146 -4.40 -18.93 1.10
N VAL A 147 -4.29 -17.91 0.25
CA VAL A 147 -3.00 -17.32 -0.17
C VAL A 147 -2.71 -15.99 0.53
N ALA A 148 -3.54 -15.60 1.50
CA ALA A 148 -3.40 -14.33 2.24
C ALA A 148 -2.05 -14.17 2.97
N LYS A 149 -1.34 -15.27 3.28
CA LYS A 149 0.03 -15.21 3.85
C LYS A 149 1.07 -14.64 2.88
N SER A 150 0.86 -14.78 1.58
CA SER A 150 1.75 -14.23 0.54
C SER A 150 1.57 -12.72 0.34
N LEU A 151 0.51 -12.15 0.92
CA LEU A 151 0.14 -10.74 0.77
C LEU A 151 1.22 -9.79 1.31
N ALA A 152 1.87 -10.18 2.41
CA ALA A 152 2.94 -9.38 3.00
C ALA A 152 4.11 -9.16 2.03
N GLY A 153 4.50 -10.18 1.26
CA GLY A 153 5.57 -10.08 0.27
C GLY A 153 5.21 -9.14 -0.90
N VAL A 154 3.95 -9.19 -1.35
CA VAL A 154 3.46 -8.27 -2.39
C VAL A 154 3.39 -6.84 -1.88
N ALA A 155 2.90 -6.64 -0.65
CA ALA A 155 2.80 -5.33 -0.01
C ALA A 155 4.16 -4.65 0.15
N ILE A 156 5.21 -5.42 0.46
CA ILE A 156 6.60 -4.92 0.55
C ILE A 156 7.12 -4.48 -0.82
N ALA A 157 6.91 -5.29 -1.87
CA ALA A 157 7.44 -5.03 -3.21
C ALA A 157 6.86 -3.77 -3.87
N VAL A 158 5.60 -3.43 -3.58
CA VAL A 158 4.89 -2.27 -4.16
C VAL A 158 4.68 -1.15 -3.12
N ALA A 159 5.39 -1.20 -1.99
CA ALA A 159 5.12 -0.31 -0.88
C ALA A 159 5.34 1.16 -1.25
N LEU A 160 4.25 1.93 -1.22
CA LEU A 160 4.25 3.36 -1.53
C LEU A 160 4.68 4.23 -0.35
N VAL A 161 4.57 3.74 0.90
CA VAL A 161 4.87 4.56 2.10
C VAL A 161 6.32 5.04 2.14
N PRO A 162 7.35 4.21 1.93
CA PRO A 162 8.74 4.70 1.98
C PRO A 162 9.08 5.72 0.87
N PRO A 163 8.67 5.52 -0.40
CA PRO A 163 8.77 6.58 -1.41
C PRO A 163 8.05 7.88 -1.01
N LEU A 164 6.84 7.78 -0.43
CA LEU A 164 6.12 8.96 0.06
C LEU A 164 6.84 9.66 1.22
N ALA A 165 7.42 8.90 2.15
CA ALA A 165 8.21 9.45 3.23
C ALA A 165 9.47 10.16 2.70
N VAL A 166 10.17 9.56 1.73
CA VAL A 166 11.31 10.21 1.06
C VAL A 166 10.87 11.50 0.35
N ALA A 167 9.75 11.47 -0.37
CA ALA A 167 9.22 12.66 -1.03
C ALA A 167 8.83 13.76 -0.03
N GLY A 168 8.16 13.40 1.07
CA GLY A 168 7.81 14.34 2.13
C GLY A 168 9.03 14.94 2.83
N ILE A 169 10.06 14.12 3.08
CA ILE A 169 11.35 14.60 3.61
C ILE A 169 12.06 15.52 2.60
N GLY A 170 11.94 15.27 1.30
CA GLY A 170 12.52 16.15 0.28
C GLY A 170 11.77 17.47 0.10
N LEU A 171 10.50 17.55 0.50
CA LEU A 171 9.67 18.76 0.42
C LEU A 171 9.77 19.67 1.66
N GLY A 172 10.13 19.13 2.82
CA GLY A 172 10.22 19.84 4.11
C GLY A 172 11.65 20.20 4.48
#